data_AF-N9PC27-F1
#
_entry.id   AF-N9PC27-F1
#
_cell.length_a   1.000
_cell.length_b   1.000
_cell.length_c   1.000
_cell.angle_alpha   90.00
_cell.angle_beta   90.00
_cell.angle_gamma   90.00
#
_symmetry.space_group_name_H-M   'P 1'
#
loop_
_entity.id
_entity.type
_entity.pdbx_description
1 polymer ?
#
loop_
_entity_poly.entity_id
_entity_poly.type
_entity_poly.pdbx_seq_one_letter_code
_entity_poly.pdbx_strand_id
1 'polypeptide(L)' 'MARALLSKQVDDEVEVHTPLGKKLWYINSIRYEKPENA' A
#
# COMPACT_ATOMS: atom_id res chain seq x y z
N MET A 1 -1.95 6.32 -5.31
CA MET A 1 -1.24 5.25 -4.60
C MET A 1 -1.86 4.98 -3.22
N ALA A 2 -1.84 5.93 -2.28
CA ALA A 2 -2.37 5.72 -0.92
C ALA A 2 -3.78 5.10 -0.84
N ARG A 3 -4.73 5.54 -1.68
CA ARG A 3 -6.09 4.98 -1.72
C ARG A 3 -6.16 3.52 -2.20
N ALA A 4 -5.25 3.10 -3.08
CA ALA A 4 -5.22 1.75 -3.64
C ALA A 4 -4.61 0.71 -2.68
N LEU A 5 -3.94 1.19 -1.62
CA LEU A 5 -3.33 0.38 -0.58
C LEU A 5 -4.29 0.12 0.61
N LEU A 6 -5.49 0.70 0.59
CA LEU A 6 -6.47 0.51 1.66
C LEU A 6 -7.02 -0.93 1.63
N SER A 7 -7.09 -1.57 2.80
CA SER A 7 -7.57 -2.95 2.99
C SER A 7 -6.76 -4.06 2.28
N LYS A 8 -5.53 -3.76 1.87
CA LYS A 8 -4.61 -4.75 1.27
C LYS A 8 -3.72 -5.41 2.33
N GLN A 9 -3.29 -6.63 2.07
CA GLN A 9 -2.44 -7.44 2.95
C GLN A 9 -1.00 -7.54 2.42
N VAL A 10 -0.08 -8.03 3.26
CA VAL A 10 1.27 -8.40 2.82
C VAL A 10 1.13 -9.48 1.74
N ASP A 11 1.97 -9.41 0.71
CA ASP A 11 1.97 -10.23 -0.51
C ASP A 11 0.83 -9.96 -1.51
N ASP A 12 -0.05 -8.97 -1.24
CA ASP A 12 -1.03 -8.54 -2.23
C ASP A 12 -0.40 -7.69 -3.35
N GLU A 13 -0.97 -7.84 -4.54
CA GLU A 13 -0.70 -6.97 -5.68
C GLU A 13 -1.68 -5.79 -5.76
N VAL A 14 -1.16 -4.65 -6.19
CA VAL A 14 -1.88 -3.37 -6.29
C VAL A 14 -1.57 -2.70 -7.62
N GLU A 15 -2.60 -2.52 -8.42
CA GLU A 15 -2.54 -1.69 -9.63
C GLU A 15 -2.87 -0.23 -9.30
N VAL A 16 -1.95 0.67 -9.62
CA VAL A 16 -2.13 2.11 -9.44
C VAL A 16 -2.16 2.79 -10.80
N HIS A 17 -3.31 3.39 -11.14
CA HIS A 17 -3.45 4.27 -12.29
C HIS A 17 -2.81 5.62 -11.96
N THR A 18 -1.67 5.90 -12.59
CA THR A 18 -1.08 7.24 -12.59
C THR A 18 -1.40 7.94 -13.91
N PRO A 19 -1.37 9.28 -13.96
CA PRO A 19 -1.53 10.01 -15.23
C PRO A 19 -0.51 9.62 -16.30
N LEU A 20 0.62 9.05 -15.90
CA LEU A 20 1.71 8.58 -16.77
C LEU A 20 1.57 7.11 -17.18
N GLY A 21 0.53 6.41 -16.74
CA GLY A 21 0.28 4.99 -17.02
C GLY A 21 -0.04 4.16 -15.77
N LYS A 22 -0.41 2.89 -16.00
CA LYS A 22 -0.68 1.91 -14.93
C LYS A 22 0.62 1.32 -14.40
N LYS A 23 0.74 1.17 -13.09
CA LYS A 23 1.87 0.49 -12.42
C LYS A 23 1.36 -0.59 -11.49
N LEU A 24 1.93 -1.79 -11.59
CA LEU A 24 1.69 -2.91 -10.67
C LEU A 24 2.73 -2.87 -9.54
N TRP A 25 2.27 -2.98 -8.29
CA TRP A 25 3.11 -2.97 -7.09
C TRP A 25 2.78 -4.16 -6.20
N TYR A 26 3.77 -4.64 -5.46
CA TYR A 26 3.61 -5.70 -4.46
C TYR A 26 3.83 -5.15 -3.05
N ILE A 27 3.00 -5.58 -2.11
CA ILE A 27 3.12 -5.18 -0.70
C ILE A 27 4.09 -6.12 0.01
N ASN A 28 5.33 -5.68 0.19
CA ASN A 28 6.35 -6.49 0.89
C ASN A 28 6.19 -6.49 2.41
N SER A 29 5.67 -5.41 3.00
CA SER A 29 5.46 -5.30 4.45
C SER A 29 4.51 -4.16 4.81
N ILE A 30 3.72 -4.33 5.87
CA ILE A 30 2.87 -3.29 6.45
C ILE A 30 3.32 -3.11 7.91
N ARG A 31 3.62 -1.87 8.30
CA ARG A 31 4.03 -1.53 9.67
C ARG A 31 3.12 -0.43 10.19
N TYR A 32 2.52 -0.66 11.34
CA TYR A 32 1.78 0.37 12.07
C TYR A 32 2.74 1.08 13.01
N GLU A 33 2.70 2.41 13.00
CA GLU A 33 3.39 3.20 14.01
C GLU A 33 2.78 2.86 15.38
N LYS A 34 3.64 2.57 16.35
CA LYS A 34 3.18 2.36 17.73
C LYS A 34 2.76 3.72 18.28
N PRO A 35 1.59 3.86 18.92
CA PRO A 35 1.23 5.12 19.56
C PRO A 35 2.27 5.44 20.65
N GLU A 36 2.85 6.64 20.61
CA GLU A 36 3.94 7.06 21.52
C GLU A 36 3.50 7.36 22.97
N ASN A 37 2.25 7.09 23.34
CA ASN A 37 1.74 7.34 24.70
C ASN A 37 1.18 6.06 25.33
N ALA A 38 2.08 5.17 25.78
CA ALA A 38 1.76 4.06 26.67
C ALA A 38 2.18 4.38 28.12
#